data_AF-A0A964D988-F1
#
_entry.id   AF-A0A964D988-F1
#
_cell.length_a   1.000
_cell.length_b   1.000
_cell.length_c   1.000
_cell.angle_alpha   90.00
_cell.angle_beta   90.00
_cell.angle_gamma   90.00
#
_symmetry.space_group_name_H-M   'P 1'
#
loop_
_entity.id
_entity.type
_entity.pdbx_description
1 polymer ?
#
loop_
_entity_poly.entity_id
_entity_poly.type
_entity_poly.pdbx_seq_one_letter_code
_entity_poly.pdbx_strand_id
1 'polypeptide(L)'
;MTKQNCLKLKLSWKDIESRIYLRALSLPTLPWAAPFLPLVGLPNALLEQPCIWESIYTQAFIEYETDYRLRDWTGSPDGERGEVIRQVVTKALPLLAQQMGRNVAIDLEKWVRFHFFCLEAKRAMREWERTLRIAYFSPNSRKYQRKIPPPAVLVPILPEIQELVDLDRRTEINHALERVAPPPPYEQIPEEYMEHCYEMTMISVVLDQALTLKALQTIASRLNDTERSEVVTWAQAQALIMYRDGKPENLCGDKYLQVELPCFDVPSLLDFSALDESA
;
A
#
# COMPACT_ATOMS: atom_id res chain seq x y z
N MET A 1 4.21 -21.15 -21.07
CA MET A 1 4.46 -19.69 -21.02
C MET A 1 5.56 -19.37 -22.02
N THR A 2 5.37 -18.44 -22.96
CA THR A 2 6.40 -18.10 -23.97
C THR A 2 7.46 -17.16 -23.37
N LYS A 3 8.71 -17.25 -23.85
CA LYS A 3 9.85 -16.35 -23.53
C LYS A 3 9.48 -14.85 -23.53
N GLN A 4 8.46 -14.50 -24.31
CA GLN A 4 7.90 -13.16 -24.47
C GLN A 4 7.15 -12.64 -23.24
N ASN A 5 6.52 -13.52 -22.44
CA ASN A 5 5.88 -13.15 -21.16
C ASN A 5 6.92 -12.87 -20.07
N CYS A 6 8.04 -13.61 -20.08
CA CYS A 6 9.17 -13.39 -19.17
C CYS A 6 9.84 -12.01 -19.43
N LEU A 7 9.96 -11.63 -20.71
CA LEU A 7 10.44 -10.29 -21.11
C LEU A 7 9.48 -9.15 -20.72
N LYS A 8 8.16 -9.38 -20.80
CA LYS A 8 7.16 -8.37 -20.40
C LYS A 8 7.14 -8.07 -18.90
N LEU A 9 7.45 -9.04 -18.04
CA LEU A 9 7.57 -8.83 -16.59
C LEU A 9 8.91 -8.19 -16.21
N LYS A 10 10.02 -8.52 -16.92
CA LYS A 10 11.28 -7.76 -16.83
C LYS A 10 11.09 -6.28 -17.16
N LEU A 11 10.11 -5.94 -18.02
CA LEU A 11 9.73 -4.57 -18.39
C LEU A 11 8.78 -3.86 -17.40
N SER A 12 8.27 -4.54 -16.37
CA SER A 12 7.28 -3.96 -15.43
C SER A 12 7.90 -3.30 -14.19
N TRP A 13 9.20 -3.49 -13.94
CA TRP A 13 9.94 -2.79 -12.90
C TRP A 13 10.56 -1.56 -13.53
N LYS A 14 9.85 -0.44 -13.57
CA LYS A 14 10.50 0.80 -14.01
C LYS A 14 11.60 1.15 -13.02
N ASP A 15 12.71 1.71 -13.47
CA ASP A 15 13.86 1.98 -12.59
C ASP A 15 13.52 2.89 -11.40
N ILE A 16 12.57 3.80 -11.57
CA ILE A 16 12.04 4.63 -10.46
C ILE A 16 11.32 3.77 -9.42
N GLU A 17 10.57 2.76 -9.85
CA GLU A 17 9.81 1.86 -8.97
C GLU A 17 10.75 0.97 -8.15
N SER A 18 11.88 0.56 -8.73
CA SER A 18 12.89 -0.23 -8.03
C SER A 18 13.45 0.48 -6.79
N ARG A 19 13.71 1.79 -6.86
CA ARG A 19 14.25 2.57 -5.73
C ARG A 19 13.30 2.60 -4.53
N ILE A 20 12.00 2.59 -4.79
CA ILE A 20 10.96 2.59 -3.75
C ILE A 20 10.76 1.17 -3.21
N TYR A 21 11.01 0.13 -3.99
CA TYR A 21 10.70 -1.25 -3.63
C TYR A 21 11.48 -1.73 -2.41
N LEU A 22 12.81 -1.56 -2.41
CA LEU A 22 13.64 -1.96 -1.27
C LEU A 22 13.31 -1.12 -0.02
N ARG A 23 13.02 0.19 -0.18
CA ARG A 23 12.56 1.04 0.92
C ARG A 23 11.19 0.61 1.46
N ALA A 24 10.25 0.23 0.60
CA ALA A 24 8.93 -0.27 1.02
C ALA A 24 9.06 -1.56 1.84
N LEU A 25 9.97 -2.43 1.43
CA LEU A 25 10.32 -3.66 2.13
C LEU A 25 11.03 -3.44 3.47
N SER A 26 11.61 -2.26 3.71
CA SER A 26 12.23 -1.92 4.99
C SER A 26 11.20 -1.54 6.05
N LEU A 27 10.02 -1.06 5.66
CA LEU A 27 9.06 -0.50 6.61
C LEU A 27 8.68 -1.44 7.77
N PRO A 28 8.48 -2.76 7.55
CA PRO A 28 8.18 -3.68 8.65
C PRO A 28 9.36 -3.91 9.61
N THR A 29 10.57 -3.51 9.25
CA THR A 29 11.80 -3.72 10.05
C THR A 29 12.17 -2.49 10.88
N LEU A 30 11.43 -1.39 10.77
CA LEU A 30 11.72 -0.13 11.45
C LEU A 30 11.25 -0.18 12.91
N PRO A 31 12.16 -0.16 13.92
CA PRO A 31 11.76 -0.33 15.31
C PRO A 31 10.83 0.77 15.83
N TRP A 32 11.02 2.00 15.36
CA TRP A 32 10.18 3.15 15.73
C TRP A 32 8.77 3.08 15.11
N ALA A 33 8.60 2.33 14.02
CA ALA A 33 7.31 2.14 13.36
C ALA A 33 6.48 1.00 13.98
N ALA A 34 7.07 0.16 14.84
CA ALA A 34 6.45 -1.03 15.41
C ALA A 34 5.02 -0.80 15.96
N PRO A 35 4.70 0.29 16.68
CA PRO A 35 3.34 0.54 17.18
C PRO A 35 2.28 0.73 16.08
N PHE A 36 2.70 1.11 14.86
CA PHE A 36 1.84 1.42 13.73
C PHE A 36 1.74 0.25 12.73
N LEU A 37 2.65 -0.72 12.80
CA LEU A 37 2.66 -1.88 11.88
C LEU A 37 1.33 -2.66 11.85
N PRO A 38 0.59 -2.84 12.97
CA PRO A 38 -0.72 -3.48 12.93
C PRO A 38 -1.80 -2.71 12.15
N LEU A 39 -1.58 -1.41 11.88
CA LEU A 39 -2.53 -0.54 11.19
C LEU A 39 -2.27 -0.46 9.68
N VAL A 40 -1.09 -0.86 9.21
CA VAL A 40 -0.70 -0.74 7.79
C VAL A 40 -1.13 -1.92 6.93
N GLY A 41 -1.82 -2.92 7.48
CA GLY A 41 -2.34 -4.05 6.70
C GLY A 41 -1.28 -5.06 6.26
N LEU A 42 -0.20 -5.21 7.03
CA LEU A 42 0.81 -6.26 6.80
C LEU A 42 0.23 -7.66 7.11
N PRO A 43 0.80 -8.72 6.49
CA PRO A 43 0.51 -10.10 6.88
C PRO A 43 0.71 -10.35 8.38
N ASN A 44 -0.27 -10.94 9.07
CA ASN A 44 -0.20 -11.19 10.52
C ASN A 44 1.06 -11.97 10.94
N ALA A 45 1.48 -12.94 10.13
CA ALA A 45 2.68 -13.73 10.41
C ALA A 45 3.93 -12.84 10.56
N LEU A 46 4.04 -11.75 9.78
CA LEU A 46 5.15 -10.79 9.88
C LEU A 46 5.06 -9.92 11.15
N LEU A 47 3.86 -9.68 11.66
CA LEU A 47 3.66 -8.97 12.93
C LEU A 47 3.97 -9.86 14.14
N GLU A 48 3.70 -11.17 14.03
CA GLU A 48 3.96 -12.15 15.07
C GLU A 48 5.45 -12.55 15.16
N GLN A 49 6.15 -12.60 14.02
CA GLN A 49 7.56 -13.00 13.92
C GLN A 49 8.38 -12.00 13.09
N PRO A 50 8.49 -10.73 13.52
CA PRO A 50 9.15 -9.68 12.73
C PRO A 50 10.64 -9.96 12.50
N CYS A 51 11.30 -10.64 13.45
CA CYS A 51 12.73 -10.95 13.39
C CYS A 51 13.15 -11.78 12.17
N ILE A 52 12.25 -12.64 11.64
CA ILE A 52 12.53 -13.42 10.43
C ILE A 52 12.74 -12.49 9.24
N TRP A 53 11.80 -11.57 9.03
CA TRP A 53 11.90 -10.61 7.94
C TRP A 53 13.01 -9.60 8.15
N GLU A 54 13.22 -9.11 9.38
CA GLU A 54 14.33 -8.22 9.72
C GLU A 54 15.69 -8.80 9.32
N SER A 55 15.93 -10.08 9.63
CA SER A 55 17.17 -10.77 9.26
C SER A 55 17.33 -10.90 7.75
N ILE A 56 16.27 -11.31 7.03
CA ILE A 56 16.30 -11.47 5.58
C ILE A 56 16.54 -10.12 4.89
N TYR A 57 15.81 -9.09 5.32
CA TYR A 57 15.93 -7.75 4.77
C TYR A 57 17.32 -7.15 5.02
N THR A 58 17.88 -7.34 6.23
CA THR A 58 19.22 -6.84 6.56
C THR A 58 20.28 -7.48 5.65
N GLN A 59 20.20 -8.79 5.40
CA GLN A 59 21.09 -9.47 4.47
C GLN A 59 20.94 -8.92 3.04
N ALA A 60 19.70 -8.76 2.57
CA ALA A 60 19.41 -8.22 1.24
C ALA A 60 19.91 -6.76 1.09
N PHE A 61 19.80 -5.95 2.14
CA PHE A 61 20.28 -4.57 2.16
C PHE A 61 21.82 -4.49 2.13
N ILE A 62 22.51 -5.33 2.91
CA ILE A 62 23.98 -5.42 2.89
C ILE A 62 24.48 -5.86 1.51
N GLU A 63 23.82 -6.84 0.90
CA GLU A 63 24.14 -7.29 -0.46
C GLU A 63 23.95 -6.15 -1.48
N TYR A 64 22.82 -5.44 -1.41
CA TYR A 64 22.56 -4.28 -2.26
C TYR A 64 23.64 -3.20 -2.11
N GLU A 65 23.99 -2.82 -0.87
CA GLU A 65 25.01 -1.80 -0.60
C GLU A 65 26.40 -2.24 -1.10
N THR A 66 26.72 -3.52 -0.94
CA THR A 66 28.01 -4.09 -1.40
C THR A 66 28.10 -4.07 -2.92
N ASP A 67 27.09 -4.59 -3.60
CA ASP A 67 27.02 -4.62 -5.06
C ASP A 67 26.96 -3.21 -5.66
N TYR A 68 26.28 -2.29 -4.99
CA TYR A 68 26.22 -0.89 -5.39
C TYR A 68 27.60 -0.22 -5.32
N ARG A 69 28.39 -0.50 -4.27
CA ARG A 69 29.73 0.08 -4.10
C ARG A 69 30.80 -0.52 -5.01
N LEU A 70 30.66 -1.81 -5.35
CA LEU A 70 31.65 -2.54 -6.16
C LEU A 70 31.46 -2.36 -7.68
N ARG A 71 30.34 -1.79 -8.13
CA ARG A 71 30.10 -1.55 -9.56
C ARG A 71 30.83 -0.32 -10.08
N ASP A 72 31.52 -0.51 -11.20
CA ASP A 72 32.01 0.59 -12.04
C ASP A 72 30.86 1.17 -12.86
N TRP A 73 30.31 2.29 -12.38
CA TRP A 73 29.22 3.00 -13.03
C TRP A 73 29.73 3.70 -14.31
N THR A 74 29.63 3.04 -15.46
CA THR A 74 30.14 3.55 -16.75
C THR A 74 29.11 4.38 -17.54
N GLY A 75 27.99 4.77 -16.91
CA GLY A 75 26.92 5.56 -17.53
C GLY A 75 25.94 6.15 -16.50
N SER A 76 24.74 6.57 -16.96
CA SER A 76 23.68 6.98 -16.04
C SER A 76 23.26 5.78 -15.16
N PRO A 77 23.23 5.90 -13.83
CA PRO A 77 22.91 4.79 -12.92
C PRO A 77 21.43 4.35 -12.98
N ASP A 78 20.61 5.05 -13.76
CA ASP A 78 19.22 4.70 -14.02
C ASP A 78 19.16 3.48 -14.96
N GLY A 79 18.57 2.37 -14.50
CA GLY A 79 18.62 1.06 -15.16
C GLY A 79 19.38 0.05 -14.32
N GLU A 80 20.67 0.30 -14.13
CA GLU A 80 21.57 -0.61 -13.45
C GLU A 80 21.27 -0.71 -11.95
N ARG A 81 20.91 0.40 -11.31
CA ARG A 81 20.47 0.39 -9.90
C ARG A 81 19.21 -0.45 -9.70
N GLY A 82 18.29 -0.40 -10.66
CA GLY A 82 17.06 -1.18 -10.60
C GLY A 82 17.30 -2.68 -10.76
N GLU A 83 18.31 -3.07 -11.54
CA GLU A 83 18.74 -4.45 -11.65
C GLU A 83 19.28 -5.00 -10.32
N VAL A 84 20.16 -4.26 -9.63
CA VAL A 84 20.71 -4.69 -8.33
C VAL A 84 19.59 -4.92 -7.31
N ILE A 85 18.64 -3.96 -7.23
CA ILE A 85 17.49 -4.09 -6.33
C ILE A 85 16.65 -5.33 -6.67
N ARG A 86 16.41 -5.56 -7.98
CA ARG A 86 15.64 -6.72 -8.41
C ARG A 86 16.34 -8.02 -8.01
N GLN A 87 17.66 -8.10 -8.14
CA GLN A 87 18.44 -9.28 -7.76
C GLN A 87 18.30 -9.61 -6.27
N VAL A 88 18.49 -8.62 -5.39
CA VAL A 88 18.38 -8.85 -3.95
C VAL A 88 16.95 -9.19 -3.51
N VAL A 89 15.92 -8.54 -4.11
CA VAL A 89 14.52 -8.85 -3.81
C VAL A 89 14.12 -10.24 -4.29
N THR A 90 14.60 -10.64 -5.48
CA THR A 90 14.33 -11.96 -6.05
C THR A 90 14.99 -13.07 -5.22
N LYS A 91 16.02 -12.77 -4.42
CA LYS A 91 16.57 -13.70 -3.43
C LYS A 91 15.81 -13.65 -2.09
N ALA A 92 15.46 -12.45 -1.62
CA ALA A 92 14.82 -12.25 -0.33
C ALA A 92 13.41 -12.88 -0.23
N LEU A 93 12.57 -12.73 -1.25
CA LEU A 93 11.20 -13.25 -1.21
C LEU A 93 11.14 -14.79 -1.17
N PRO A 94 11.93 -15.55 -1.96
CA PRO A 94 12.02 -17.00 -1.81
C PRO A 94 12.51 -17.44 -0.43
N LEU A 95 13.47 -16.74 0.16
CA LEU A 95 13.93 -17.03 1.53
C LEU A 95 12.80 -16.83 2.55
N LEU A 96 12.01 -15.76 2.40
CA LEU A 96 10.83 -15.55 3.22
C LEU A 96 9.80 -16.65 3.01
N ALA A 97 9.56 -17.07 1.76
CA ALA A 97 8.66 -18.16 1.44
C ALA A 97 9.10 -19.49 2.06
N GLN A 98 10.40 -19.75 2.14
CA GLN A 98 10.97 -20.93 2.78
C GLN A 98 10.79 -20.91 4.30
N GLN A 99 10.94 -19.73 4.94
CA GLN A 99 10.91 -19.62 6.40
C GLN A 99 9.51 -19.42 6.99
N MET A 100 8.62 -18.70 6.29
CA MET A 100 7.28 -18.33 6.79
C MET A 100 6.13 -18.85 5.91
N GLY A 101 6.45 -19.53 4.81
CA GLY A 101 5.48 -20.07 3.87
C GLY A 101 5.26 -19.16 2.66
N ARG A 102 4.96 -19.80 1.53
CA ARG A 102 4.79 -19.13 0.23
C ARG A 102 3.73 -18.01 0.25
N ASN A 103 2.60 -18.24 0.93
CA ASN A 103 1.51 -17.25 0.97
C ASN A 103 1.94 -15.97 1.69
N VAL A 104 2.69 -16.06 2.79
CA VAL A 104 3.18 -14.89 3.53
C VAL A 104 4.08 -14.02 2.64
N ALA A 105 4.97 -14.65 1.88
CA ALA A 105 5.86 -13.93 0.97
C ALA A 105 5.10 -13.31 -0.22
N ILE A 106 4.11 -14.01 -0.78
CA ILE A 106 3.22 -13.46 -1.81
C ILE A 106 2.43 -12.26 -1.26
N ASP A 107 1.90 -12.36 -0.04
CA ASP A 107 1.09 -11.32 0.56
C ASP A 107 1.92 -10.07 0.90
N LEU A 108 3.17 -10.24 1.34
CA LEU A 108 4.11 -9.11 1.50
C LEU A 108 4.40 -8.42 0.17
N GLU A 109 4.67 -9.19 -0.89
CA GLU A 109 4.88 -8.62 -2.22
C GLU A 109 3.64 -7.87 -2.71
N LYS A 110 2.45 -8.46 -2.55
CA LYS A 110 1.18 -7.83 -2.91
C LYS A 110 0.94 -6.56 -2.11
N TRP A 111 1.28 -6.55 -0.83
CA TRP A 111 1.19 -5.37 0.03
C TRP A 111 2.06 -4.23 -0.49
N VAL A 112 3.33 -4.50 -0.82
CA VAL A 112 4.24 -3.52 -1.43
C VAL A 112 3.67 -2.99 -2.76
N ARG A 113 3.22 -3.89 -3.63
CA ARG A 113 2.62 -3.53 -4.93
C ARG A 113 1.37 -2.68 -4.79
N PHE A 114 0.48 -3.03 -3.86
CA PHE A 114 -0.74 -2.29 -3.61
C PHE A 114 -0.44 -0.86 -3.19
N HIS A 115 0.40 -0.67 -2.18
CA HIS A 115 0.57 0.63 -1.56
C HIS A 115 1.47 1.60 -2.34
N PHE A 116 2.46 1.07 -3.05
CA PHE A 116 3.50 1.89 -3.67
C PHE A 116 3.46 1.91 -5.20
N PHE A 117 2.92 0.86 -5.83
CA PHE A 117 3.03 0.69 -7.29
C PHE A 117 1.68 0.67 -8.00
N CYS A 118 0.57 0.51 -7.30
CA CYS A 118 -0.75 0.57 -7.89
C CYS A 118 -1.34 1.99 -7.86
N LEU A 119 -1.20 2.71 -8.97
CA LEU A 119 -1.78 4.05 -9.12
C LEU A 119 -3.33 4.03 -9.00
N GLU A 120 -3.97 2.97 -9.48
CA GLU A 120 -5.41 2.79 -9.34
C GLU A 120 -5.81 2.68 -7.86
N ALA A 121 -5.19 1.78 -7.10
CA ALA A 121 -5.46 1.62 -5.66
C ALA A 121 -5.22 2.92 -4.90
N LYS A 122 -4.11 3.62 -5.16
CA LYS A 122 -3.84 4.94 -4.57
C LYS A 122 -4.97 5.94 -4.82
N ARG A 123 -5.50 6.00 -6.05
CA ARG A 123 -6.61 6.89 -6.40
C ARG A 123 -7.92 6.43 -5.74
N ALA A 124 -8.19 5.13 -5.74
CA ALA A 124 -9.38 4.55 -5.16
C ALA A 124 -9.46 4.74 -3.65
N MET A 125 -8.39 4.43 -2.92
CA MET A 125 -8.36 4.63 -1.46
C MET A 125 -8.59 6.09 -1.11
N ARG A 126 -7.99 7.03 -1.85
CA ARG A 126 -8.22 8.46 -1.63
C ARG A 126 -9.67 8.88 -1.89
N GLU A 127 -10.28 8.40 -2.97
CA GLU A 127 -11.65 8.77 -3.32
C GLU A 127 -12.68 8.14 -2.37
N TRP A 128 -12.45 6.88 -1.97
CA TRP A 128 -13.27 6.19 -0.98
C TRP A 128 -13.16 6.82 0.41
N GLU A 129 -11.96 7.11 0.89
CA GLU A 129 -11.71 7.80 2.16
C GLU A 129 -12.52 9.11 2.25
N ARG A 130 -12.40 9.93 1.21
CA ARG A 130 -13.14 11.20 1.09
C ARG A 130 -14.65 10.99 1.12
N THR A 131 -15.14 10.05 0.32
CA THR A 131 -16.57 9.78 0.16
C THR A 131 -17.19 9.25 1.45
N LEU A 132 -16.54 8.29 2.10
CA LEU A 132 -16.99 7.74 3.38
C LEU A 132 -16.96 8.79 4.49
N ARG A 133 -15.92 9.64 4.55
CA ARG A 133 -15.86 10.71 5.55
C ARG A 133 -17.02 11.71 5.44
N ILE A 134 -17.51 11.98 4.22
CA ILE A 134 -18.67 12.86 4.01
C ILE A 134 -19.93 12.31 4.70
N ALA A 135 -20.04 10.98 4.86
CA ALA A 135 -21.13 10.35 5.60
C ALA A 135 -21.25 10.85 7.05
N TYR A 136 -20.20 11.43 7.63
CA TYR A 136 -20.14 11.91 9.02
C TYR A 136 -20.21 13.42 9.17
N PHE A 137 -20.38 14.18 8.09
CA PHE A 137 -20.49 15.64 8.21
C PHE A 137 -21.64 16.04 9.14
N SER A 138 -21.34 16.91 10.10
CA SER A 138 -22.31 17.49 11.01
C SER A 138 -23.34 18.33 10.26
N PRO A 139 -24.62 18.33 10.67
CA PRO A 139 -25.65 19.23 10.15
C PRO A 139 -25.27 20.71 10.14
N ASN A 140 -24.37 21.12 11.03
CA ASN A 140 -23.88 22.49 11.14
C ASN A 140 -22.82 22.87 10.08
N SER A 141 -22.34 21.91 9.30
CA SER A 141 -21.38 22.16 8.22
C SER A 141 -22.06 22.72 6.98
N ARG A 142 -21.47 23.76 6.35
CA ARG A 142 -21.93 24.26 5.03
C ARG A 142 -21.98 23.16 3.96
N LYS A 143 -21.11 22.15 4.08
CA LYS A 143 -21.04 21.03 3.13
C LYS A 143 -22.15 20.01 3.37
N TYR A 144 -22.78 19.99 4.54
CA TYR A 144 -23.86 19.06 4.86
C TYR A 144 -25.06 19.20 3.92
N GLN A 145 -25.41 20.43 3.54
CA GLN A 145 -26.56 20.69 2.67
C GLN A 145 -26.42 20.07 1.26
N ARG A 146 -25.20 19.74 0.84
CA ARG A 146 -24.91 19.10 -0.47
C ARG A 146 -24.69 17.59 -0.35
N LYS A 147 -24.69 17.07 0.87
CA LYS A 147 -24.48 15.65 1.15
C LYS A 147 -25.64 14.85 0.58
N ILE A 148 -25.32 13.73 -0.05
CA ILE A 148 -26.31 12.73 -0.44
C ILE A 148 -26.45 11.78 0.76
N PRO A 149 -27.67 11.53 1.26
CA PRO A 149 -27.85 10.61 2.37
C PRO A 149 -27.32 9.21 2.00
N PRO A 150 -26.55 8.55 2.90
CA PRO A 150 -26.13 7.17 2.70
C PRO A 150 -27.32 6.24 2.47
N PRO A 151 -27.17 5.15 1.68
CA PRO A 151 -28.23 4.18 1.51
C PRO A 151 -28.50 3.45 2.82
N ALA A 152 -29.74 2.96 3.01
CA ALA A 152 -30.19 2.37 4.27
C ALA A 152 -29.33 1.18 4.73
N VAL A 153 -28.76 0.44 3.77
CA VAL A 153 -27.86 -0.70 4.00
C VAL A 153 -26.51 -0.29 4.59
N LEU A 154 -26.04 0.94 4.32
CA LEU A 154 -24.77 1.46 4.81
C LEU A 154 -24.91 2.10 6.20
N VAL A 155 -26.05 2.73 6.49
CA VAL A 155 -26.33 3.42 7.77
C VAL A 155 -25.96 2.59 9.01
N PRO A 156 -26.35 1.29 9.15
CA PRO A 156 -25.99 0.50 10.33
C PRO A 156 -24.50 0.17 10.42
N ILE A 157 -23.75 0.22 9.31
CA ILE A 157 -22.31 -0.11 9.25
C ILE A 157 -21.45 1.11 9.59
N LEU A 158 -21.95 2.34 9.37
CA LEU A 158 -21.19 3.57 9.60
C LEU A 158 -20.55 3.63 11.01
N PRO A 159 -21.26 3.36 12.11
CA PRO A 159 -20.63 3.38 13.44
C PRO A 159 -19.43 2.43 13.58
N GLU A 160 -19.41 1.29 12.88
CA GLU A 160 -18.32 0.30 12.94
C GLU A 160 -17.04 0.78 12.23
N ILE A 161 -17.17 1.63 11.22
CA ILE A 161 -16.04 2.11 10.41
C ILE A 161 -15.65 3.55 10.73
N GLN A 162 -16.36 4.24 11.62
CA GLN A 162 -16.15 5.67 11.92
C GLN A 162 -14.69 5.98 12.24
N GLU A 163 -14.10 5.27 13.22
CA GLU A 163 -12.70 5.46 13.64
C GLU A 163 -11.69 5.22 12.51
N LEU A 164 -12.06 4.45 11.47
CA LEU A 164 -11.20 4.16 10.33
C LEU A 164 -11.19 5.29 9.31
N VAL A 165 -12.25 6.09 9.22
CA VAL A 165 -12.40 7.17 8.21
C VAL A 165 -12.50 8.57 8.83
N ASP A 166 -12.50 8.64 10.15
CA ASP A 166 -12.49 9.89 10.90
C ASP A 166 -11.19 10.66 10.68
N LEU A 167 -11.33 11.97 10.42
CA LEU A 167 -10.18 12.81 10.10
C LEU A 167 -9.34 13.10 11.34
N ASP A 168 -9.98 13.40 12.47
CA ASP A 168 -9.28 13.78 13.70
C ASP A 168 -8.47 12.58 14.19
N ARG A 169 -9.05 11.38 14.18
CA ARG A 169 -8.35 10.15 14.55
C ARG A 169 -7.15 9.85 13.66
N ARG A 170 -7.28 10.02 12.33
CA ARG A 170 -6.15 9.84 11.40
C ARG A 170 -5.06 10.88 11.62
N THR A 171 -5.43 12.14 11.88
CA THR A 171 -4.49 13.20 12.23
C THR A 171 -3.76 12.89 13.53
N GLU A 172 -4.42 12.37 14.55
CA GLU A 172 -3.78 11.93 15.79
C GLU A 172 -2.74 10.83 15.55
N ILE A 173 -3.08 9.83 14.72
CA ILE A 173 -2.15 8.75 14.35
C ILE A 173 -0.94 9.31 13.61
N ASN A 174 -1.15 10.20 12.64
CA ASN A 174 -0.05 10.84 11.90
C ASN A 174 0.84 11.68 12.82
N HIS A 175 0.28 12.50 13.72
CA HIS A 175 1.08 13.24 14.71
C HIS A 175 1.81 12.31 15.68
N ALA A 176 1.25 11.15 16.03
CA ALA A 176 1.94 10.16 16.84
C ALA A 176 3.12 9.53 16.07
N LEU A 177 2.94 9.25 14.79
CA LEU A 177 3.99 8.74 13.89
C LEU A 177 5.13 9.75 13.74
N GLU A 178 4.81 11.02 13.46
CA GLU A 178 5.77 12.13 13.32
C GLU A 178 6.64 12.29 14.56
N ARG A 179 6.05 12.16 15.76
CA ARG A 179 6.78 12.31 17.04
C ARG A 179 7.81 11.22 17.30
N VAL A 180 7.61 10.01 16.77
CA VAL A 180 8.53 8.89 16.99
C VAL A 180 9.50 8.67 15.83
N ALA A 181 9.21 9.25 14.68
CA ALA A 181 10.06 9.14 13.51
C ALA A 181 11.42 9.83 13.76
N PRO A 182 12.53 9.21 13.31
CA PRO A 182 13.84 9.84 13.41
C PRO A 182 13.91 11.10 12.53
N PRO A 183 14.79 12.06 12.87
CA PRO A 183 15.05 13.18 11.99
C PRO A 183 15.62 12.69 10.64
N PRO A 184 15.40 13.43 9.55
CA PRO A 184 15.98 13.08 8.26
C PRO A 184 17.52 13.06 8.37
N PRO A 185 18.20 12.07 7.77
CA PRO A 185 19.66 12.09 7.69
C PRO A 185 20.11 13.32 6.87
N TYR A 186 21.23 13.93 7.29
CA TYR A 186 21.77 15.19 6.75
C TYR A 186 22.06 15.18 5.23
N GLU A 187 22.05 14.02 4.56
CA GLU A 187 22.45 13.81 3.16
C GLU A 187 21.29 13.34 2.24
N GLN A 188 20.05 13.78 2.45
CA GLN A 188 18.98 13.50 1.49
C GLN A 188 18.89 14.59 0.40
N ILE A 189 19.85 14.63 -0.54
CA ILE A 189 19.84 15.56 -1.68
C ILE A 189 19.06 14.89 -2.84
N PRO A 190 17.71 14.80 -2.76
CA PRO A 190 16.83 15.90 -3.15
C PRO A 190 15.60 16.11 -2.21
N GLU A 191 15.60 15.48 -1.04
CA GLU A 191 14.52 15.48 -0.04
C GLU A 191 14.81 16.46 1.12
N GLU A 192 15.82 17.36 1.00
CA GLU A 192 16.24 18.38 1.98
C GLU A 192 15.10 19.29 2.51
N TYR A 193 13.92 19.25 1.90
CA TYR A 193 12.72 19.97 2.33
C TYR A 193 11.74 19.15 3.17
N MET A 194 12.03 17.88 3.45
CA MET A 194 11.18 17.07 4.31
C MET A 194 11.52 17.36 5.78
N GLU A 195 10.54 17.83 6.55
CA GLU A 195 10.64 18.00 8.01
C GLU A 195 10.88 16.65 8.74
N HIS A 196 10.70 15.54 8.03
CA HIS A 196 10.71 14.18 8.55
C HIS A 196 11.43 13.21 7.62
N CYS A 197 11.88 12.05 8.15
CA CYS A 197 12.48 11.02 7.31
C CYS A 197 11.51 10.48 6.25
N TYR A 198 12.07 9.99 5.15
CA TYR A 198 11.30 9.52 3.99
C TYR A 198 10.37 8.34 4.35
N GLU A 199 10.83 7.41 5.18
CA GLU A 199 10.09 6.26 5.65
C GLU A 199 8.83 6.65 6.45
N MET A 200 8.87 7.78 7.18
CA MET A 200 7.68 8.32 7.86
C MET A 200 6.60 8.66 6.84
N THR A 201 6.97 9.38 5.79
CA THR A 201 6.05 9.74 4.71
C THR A 201 5.48 8.48 4.03
N MET A 202 6.31 7.45 3.83
CA MET A 202 5.85 6.17 3.28
C MET A 202 4.83 5.49 4.21
N ILE A 203 5.11 5.38 5.51
CA ILE A 203 4.19 4.76 6.48
C ILE A 203 2.88 5.54 6.57
N SER A 204 2.92 6.87 6.61
CA SER A 204 1.71 7.71 6.63
C SER A 204 0.81 7.42 5.42
N VAL A 205 1.40 7.35 4.21
CA VAL A 205 0.67 7.01 2.98
C VAL A 205 0.04 5.61 3.06
N VAL A 206 0.76 4.63 3.60
CA VAL A 206 0.25 3.27 3.75
C VAL A 206 -0.88 3.22 4.79
N LEU A 207 -0.72 3.88 5.93
CA LEU A 207 -1.72 3.95 7.00
C LEU A 207 -3.05 4.45 6.46
N ASP A 208 -3.04 5.56 5.73
CA ASP A 208 -4.26 6.13 5.16
C ASP A 208 -4.97 5.18 4.18
N GLN A 209 -4.20 4.47 3.37
CA GLN A 209 -4.73 3.49 2.43
C GLN A 209 -5.28 2.26 3.17
N ALA A 210 -4.53 1.71 4.12
CA ALA A 210 -4.89 0.50 4.86
C ALA A 210 -6.13 0.70 5.73
N LEU A 211 -6.26 1.84 6.42
CA LEU A 211 -7.47 2.18 7.19
C LEU A 211 -8.69 2.28 6.29
N THR A 212 -8.55 2.87 5.10
CA THR A 212 -9.64 2.96 4.13
C THR A 212 -10.02 1.58 3.61
N LEU A 213 -9.02 0.77 3.26
CA LEU A 213 -9.23 -0.59 2.79
C LEU A 213 -9.96 -1.44 3.84
N LYS A 214 -9.58 -1.31 5.11
CA LYS A 214 -10.25 -1.98 6.22
C LYS A 214 -11.71 -1.53 6.38
N ALA A 215 -11.99 -0.25 6.20
CA ALA A 215 -13.37 0.26 6.20
C ALA A 215 -14.19 -0.36 5.04
N LEU A 216 -13.62 -0.43 3.84
CA LEU A 216 -14.26 -1.02 2.67
C LEU A 216 -14.48 -2.53 2.83
N GLN A 217 -13.52 -3.26 3.39
CA GLN A 217 -13.67 -4.69 3.71
C GLN A 217 -14.75 -4.93 4.77
N THR A 218 -14.84 -4.05 5.76
CA THR A 218 -15.91 -4.11 6.78
C THR A 218 -17.28 -3.93 6.12
N ILE A 219 -17.42 -2.96 5.21
CA ILE A 219 -18.63 -2.78 4.40
C ILE A 219 -18.90 -4.04 3.56
N ALA A 220 -17.92 -4.50 2.78
CA ALA A 220 -18.04 -5.64 1.88
C ALA A 220 -18.50 -6.92 2.59
N SER A 221 -18.05 -7.15 3.82
CA SER A 221 -18.40 -8.33 4.62
C SER A 221 -19.88 -8.40 5.05
N ARG A 222 -20.62 -7.29 4.91
CA ARG A 222 -22.01 -7.15 5.37
C ARG A 222 -23.01 -7.02 4.24
N LEU A 223 -22.56 -6.84 3.00
CA LEU A 223 -23.40 -6.50 1.87
C LEU A 223 -23.45 -7.63 0.84
N ASN A 224 -24.63 -7.87 0.27
CA ASN A 224 -24.78 -8.69 -0.94
C ASN A 224 -24.53 -7.86 -2.22
N ASP A 225 -24.55 -8.52 -3.39
CA ASP A 225 -24.26 -7.89 -4.69
C ASP A 225 -25.14 -6.67 -5.01
N THR A 226 -26.43 -6.75 -4.69
CA THR A 226 -27.37 -5.64 -4.92
C THR A 226 -27.06 -4.47 -4.01
N GLU A 227 -26.86 -4.73 -2.73
CA GLU A 227 -26.57 -3.70 -1.73
C GLU A 227 -25.22 -3.02 -1.99
N ARG A 228 -24.22 -3.77 -2.48
CA ARG A 228 -22.94 -3.21 -2.94
C ARG A 228 -23.14 -2.22 -4.08
N SER A 229 -23.96 -2.57 -5.07
CA SER A 229 -24.28 -1.68 -6.18
C SER A 229 -24.95 -0.37 -5.73
N GLU A 230 -25.82 -0.43 -4.72
CA GLU A 230 -26.43 0.76 -4.10
C GLU A 230 -25.37 1.67 -3.45
N VAL A 231 -24.43 1.09 -2.69
CA VAL A 231 -23.34 1.84 -2.07
C VAL A 231 -22.42 2.47 -3.11
N VAL A 232 -22.08 1.77 -4.18
CA VAL A 232 -21.29 2.33 -5.30
C VAL A 232 -22.03 3.49 -5.95
N THR A 233 -23.33 3.33 -6.23
CA THR A 233 -24.16 4.37 -6.85
C THR A 233 -24.20 5.63 -5.97
N TRP A 234 -24.41 5.46 -4.66
CA TRP A 234 -24.35 6.55 -3.70
C TRP A 234 -22.97 7.22 -3.69
N ALA A 235 -21.90 6.43 -3.63
CA ALA A 235 -20.54 6.94 -3.56
C ALA A 235 -20.17 7.77 -4.80
N GLN A 236 -20.52 7.29 -5.99
CA GLN A 236 -20.30 8.01 -7.25
C GLN A 236 -21.07 9.34 -7.30
N ALA A 237 -22.34 9.32 -6.93
CA ALA A 237 -23.15 10.53 -6.87
C ALA A 237 -22.59 11.51 -5.82
N GLN A 238 -22.15 11.01 -4.67
CA GLN A 238 -21.59 11.81 -3.59
C GLN A 238 -20.28 12.48 -3.99
N ALA A 239 -19.38 11.75 -4.67
CA ALA A 239 -18.11 12.25 -5.19
C ALA A 239 -18.31 13.36 -6.22
N LEU A 240 -19.29 13.20 -7.13
CA LEU A 240 -19.65 14.21 -8.14
C LEU A 240 -20.16 15.52 -7.55
N ILE A 241 -21.00 15.46 -6.52
CA ILE A 241 -21.65 16.66 -5.96
C ILE A 241 -20.72 17.43 -5.00
N MET A 242 -19.86 16.73 -4.25
CA MET A 242 -19.12 17.35 -3.15
C MET A 242 -17.81 18.02 -3.56
N TYR A 243 -17.26 17.63 -4.71
CA TYR A 243 -15.95 18.10 -5.15
C TYR A 243 -16.04 18.67 -6.57
N ARG A 244 -15.50 19.88 -6.73
CA ARG A 244 -15.41 20.54 -8.05
C ARG A 244 -14.63 19.70 -9.07
N ASP A 245 -13.67 18.91 -8.58
CA ASP A 245 -12.85 17.97 -9.34
C ASP A 245 -13.10 16.51 -8.89
N GLY A 246 -14.33 16.20 -8.45
CA GLY A 246 -14.71 14.85 -8.07
C GLY A 246 -14.53 13.88 -9.24
N LYS A 247 -13.86 12.76 -8.97
CA LYS A 247 -13.53 11.75 -10.00
C LYS A 247 -14.19 10.43 -9.60
N PRO A 248 -15.51 10.28 -9.79
CA PRO A 248 -16.22 9.05 -9.43
C PRO A 248 -15.62 7.80 -10.09
N GLU A 249 -14.96 7.96 -11.24
CA GLU A 249 -14.22 6.88 -11.91
C GLU A 249 -13.08 6.32 -11.06
N ASN A 250 -12.49 7.11 -10.16
CA ASN A 250 -11.45 6.64 -9.25
C ASN A 250 -11.98 5.68 -8.19
N LEU A 251 -13.30 5.65 -7.91
CA LEU A 251 -13.87 4.67 -6.96
C LEU A 251 -13.73 3.22 -7.45
N CYS A 252 -13.52 3.03 -8.77
CA CYS A 252 -13.37 1.73 -9.41
C CYS A 252 -14.58 0.79 -9.21
N GLY A 253 -15.79 1.36 -9.15
CA GLY A 253 -17.02 0.58 -9.01
C GLY A 253 -17.05 -0.19 -7.69
N ASP A 254 -17.45 -1.46 -7.75
CA ASP A 254 -17.53 -2.36 -6.60
C ASP A 254 -16.22 -3.10 -6.33
N LYS A 255 -15.16 -2.91 -7.13
CA LYS A 255 -13.90 -3.66 -7.07
C LYS A 255 -13.29 -3.73 -5.66
N TYR A 256 -13.31 -2.63 -4.92
CA TYR A 256 -12.78 -2.55 -3.55
C TYR A 256 -13.84 -2.82 -2.46
N LEU A 257 -15.08 -3.09 -2.85
CA LEU A 257 -16.17 -3.60 -2.00
C LEU A 257 -16.35 -5.12 -2.17
N GLN A 258 -15.33 -5.81 -2.67
CA GLN A 258 -15.26 -7.26 -2.69
C GLN A 258 -14.50 -7.76 -1.46
N VAL A 259 -14.95 -8.89 -0.90
CA VAL A 259 -14.33 -9.49 0.30
C VAL A 259 -12.90 -9.91 0.00
N GLU A 260 -12.69 -10.49 -1.18
CA GLU A 260 -11.35 -10.73 -1.70
C GLU A 260 -10.84 -9.43 -2.31
N LEU A 261 -9.66 -9.00 -1.86
CA LEU A 261 -8.97 -7.89 -2.51
C LEU A 261 -8.76 -8.26 -3.97
N PRO A 262 -9.00 -7.34 -4.92
CA PRO A 262 -8.76 -7.61 -6.31
C PRO A 262 -7.33 -8.12 -6.45
N CYS A 263 -7.20 -9.38 -6.87
CA CYS A 263 -5.91 -9.94 -7.20
C CYS A 263 -5.27 -8.97 -8.19
N PHE A 264 -4.07 -8.51 -7.86
CA PHE A 264 -3.23 -8.00 -8.93
C PHE A 264 -3.07 -9.19 -9.88
N ASP A 265 -3.67 -9.12 -11.07
CA ASP A 265 -3.52 -10.10 -12.15
C ASP A 265 -2.06 -10.18 -12.68
N VAL A 266 -1.11 -9.76 -11.84
CA VAL A 266 0.31 -9.71 -12.09
C VAL A 266 0.94 -10.86 -11.31
N PRO A 267 1.58 -11.83 -11.99
CA PRO A 267 2.29 -12.92 -11.34
C PRO A 267 3.23 -12.43 -10.23
N SER A 268 3.32 -13.21 -9.17
CA SER A 268 4.28 -13.00 -8.08
C SER A 268 5.69 -13.27 -8.60
N LEU A 269 6.71 -12.61 -8.02
CA LEU A 269 8.10 -12.97 -8.25
C LEU A 269 8.37 -14.46 -7.94
N LEU A 270 7.60 -15.04 -7.02
CA LEU A 270 7.72 -16.44 -6.61
C LEU A 270 7.14 -17.43 -7.62
N ASP A 271 6.35 -16.97 -8.59
CA ASP A 271 5.81 -17.83 -9.66
C ASP A 271 6.88 -18.19 -10.70
N PHE A 272 8.03 -17.50 -10.67
CA PHE A 272 9.15 -17.73 -11.59
C PHE A 272 10.24 -18.63 -11.02
N SER A 273 10.45 -18.67 -9.70
CA SER A 273 11.46 -19.54 -9.07
C SER A 273 11.16 -21.03 -9.26
N ALA A 274 9.89 -21.42 -9.42
CA ALA A 274 9.50 -22.82 -9.65
C ALA A 274 9.81 -23.31 -11.09
N LEU A 275 10.09 -22.39 -12.02
CA LEU A 275 10.40 -22.76 -13.41
C LEU A 275 11.88 -23.11 -13.62
N ASP A 276 12.79 -22.50 -12.84
CA ASP A 276 14.23 -22.75 -12.94
C ASP A 276 14.67 -24.07 -12.28
N GLU A 277 13.87 -24.65 -11.38
CA GLU A 277 14.14 -26.00 -10.81
C GLU A 277 13.67 -27.15 -11.72
N SER A 278 13.02 -26.84 -12.85
CA SER A 278 12.46 -27.82 -13.79
C SER A 278 13.13 -27.83 -15.17
N ALA A 279 14.28 -27.16 -15.31
CA ALA A 279 15.05 -27.05 -16.55
C ALA A 279 16.42 -27.75 -16.46
#